data_AF-A0A6I1JRT4-F1
#
_entry.id   AF-A0A6I1JRT4-F1
#
_cell.length_a   1.000
_cell.length_b   1.000
_cell.length_c   1.000
_cell.angle_alpha   90.00
_cell.angle_beta   90.00
_cell.angle_gamma   90.00
#
_symmetry.space_group_name_H-M   'P 1'
#
loop_
_entity.id
_entity.type
_entity.pdbx_description
1 polymer ?
#
loop_
_entity_poly.entity_id
_entity_poly.type
_entity_poly.pdbx_seq_one_letter_code
_entity_poly.pdbx_strand_id
1 'polypeptide(L)'
;TALNRAYEVRETRWWYMCRLESIAYVLIGAVALLLAAFLVVLGPLIWATAVRFLPWLAPFGWIVLFIRVAAASLVIVIALTVVYLFLPAGRRRFLDVLPGIVVTLVLWLIGGTLFGTYLASFAQNYVNTYAGLASVMVALVFLYYSAAIFVFGGELNAAIWRANGRIV
;
A
#
# COMPACT_ATOMS: atom_id res chain seq x y z
N THR A 1 4.38 -16.21 -8.43
CA THR A 1 4.20 -15.26 -7.31
C THR A 1 3.33 -15.88 -6.21
N ALA A 2 3.28 -15.29 -5.00
CA ALA A 2 2.38 -15.77 -3.93
C ALA A 2 0.91 -15.70 -4.35
N LEU A 3 0.52 -14.65 -5.09
CA LEU A 3 -0.82 -14.55 -5.69
C LEU A 3 -1.11 -15.69 -6.67
N ASN A 4 -0.17 -16.08 -7.55
CA ASN A 4 -0.42 -17.22 -8.45
C ASN A 4 -0.70 -18.52 -7.70
N ARG A 5 -0.03 -18.74 -6.55
CA ARG A 5 -0.35 -19.89 -5.68
C ARG A 5 -1.74 -19.76 -5.07
N ALA A 6 -2.12 -18.57 -4.62
CA ALA A 6 -3.47 -18.31 -4.10
C ALA A 6 -4.58 -18.58 -5.12
N TYR A 7 -4.29 -18.31 -6.39
CA TYR A 7 -5.20 -18.60 -7.50
C TYR A 7 -4.99 -19.98 -8.13
N GLU A 8 -4.10 -20.82 -7.59
CA GLU A 8 -3.71 -22.13 -8.12
C GLU A 8 -3.29 -22.13 -9.60
N VAL A 9 -2.83 -20.98 -10.11
CA VAL A 9 -2.38 -20.82 -11.50
C VAL A 9 -0.91 -21.19 -11.61
N ARG A 10 -0.58 -22.11 -12.53
CA ARG A 10 0.81 -22.37 -12.91
C ARG A 10 1.37 -21.18 -13.66
N GLU A 11 2.49 -20.65 -13.18
CA GLU A 11 3.21 -19.58 -13.87
C GLU A 11 3.77 -20.11 -15.19
N THR A 12 3.29 -19.57 -16.30
CA THR A 12 3.73 -19.94 -17.66
C THR A 12 4.83 -19.03 -18.18
N ARG A 13 5.11 -17.92 -17.48
CA ARG A 13 6.12 -16.93 -17.86
C ARG A 13 7.53 -17.39 -17.50
N TRP A 14 8.50 -16.94 -18.29
CA TRP A 14 9.90 -17.24 -18.07
C TRP A 14 10.43 -16.64 -16.76
N TRP A 15 11.25 -17.39 -16.04
CA TRP A 15 11.78 -17.05 -14.71
C TRP A 15 12.37 -15.64 -14.61
N TYR A 16 13.12 -15.21 -15.63
CA TYR A 16 13.75 -13.88 -15.65
C TYR A 16 12.74 -12.75 -15.84
N MET A 17 11.64 -12.96 -16.59
CA MET A 17 10.56 -11.96 -16.68
C MET A 17 9.85 -11.80 -15.33
N CYS A 18 9.58 -12.89 -14.61
CA CYS A 18 8.99 -12.82 -13.26
C CYS A 18 9.87 -12.04 -12.26
N ARG A 19 11.21 -12.17 -12.37
CA ARG A 19 12.14 -11.39 -11.55
C ARG A 19 12.11 -9.91 -11.90
N LEU A 20 12.12 -9.59 -13.20
CA LEU A 20 12.08 -8.21 -13.67
C LEU A 20 10.78 -7.50 -13.26
N GLU A 21 9.64 -8.20 -13.37
CA GLU A 21 8.34 -7.72 -12.89
C GLU A 21 8.37 -7.47 -11.39
N SER A 22 8.94 -8.38 -10.60
CA SER A 22 9.05 -8.19 -9.14
C SER A 22 9.86 -6.94 -8.78
N ILE A 23 10.98 -6.70 -9.47
CA ILE A 23 11.80 -5.49 -9.28
C ILE A 23 11.02 -4.23 -9.69
N ALA A 24 10.31 -4.27 -10.82
CA ALA A 24 9.51 -3.15 -11.28
C ALA A 24 8.39 -2.80 -10.29
N TYR A 25 7.68 -3.79 -9.73
CA TYR A 25 6.65 -3.55 -8.73
C TYR A 25 7.19 -2.99 -7.42
N VAL A 26 8.37 -3.45 -6.97
CA VAL A 26 9.04 -2.87 -5.80
C VAL A 26 9.40 -1.41 -6.05
N LEU A 27 9.94 -1.08 -7.23
CA LEU A 27 10.25 0.30 -7.61
C LEU A 27 9.01 1.18 -7.68
N ILE A 28 7.94 0.72 -8.35
CA ILE A 28 6.67 1.45 -8.45
C ILE A 28 6.09 1.68 -7.04
N GLY A 29 6.09 0.65 -6.19
CA GLY A 29 5.63 0.75 -4.80
C GLY A 29 6.47 1.74 -3.99
N ALA A 30 7.80 1.70 -4.12
CA ALA A 30 8.70 2.64 -3.46
C ALA A 30 8.46 4.08 -3.91
N VAL A 31 8.31 4.32 -5.21
CA VAL A 31 8.00 5.65 -5.77
C VAL A 31 6.63 6.13 -5.28
N ALA A 32 5.61 5.26 -5.27
CA ALA A 32 4.29 5.60 -4.76
C ALA A 32 4.31 5.97 -3.27
N LEU A 33 5.05 5.21 -2.45
CA LEU A 33 5.24 5.52 -1.02
C LEU A 33 6.00 6.83 -0.82
N LEU A 34 7.05 7.08 -1.61
CA LEU A 34 7.80 8.34 -1.57
C LEU A 34 6.93 9.52 -1.96
N LEU A 35 6.14 9.41 -3.02
CA LEU A 35 5.19 10.45 -3.44
C LEU A 35 4.12 10.70 -2.37
N ALA A 36 3.56 9.65 -1.77
CA ALA A 36 2.60 9.77 -0.70
C ALA A 36 3.21 10.47 0.53
N ALA A 37 4.41 10.04 0.95
CA ALA A 37 5.14 10.67 2.05
C ALA A 37 5.47 12.14 1.75
N PHE A 38 5.90 12.44 0.53
CA PHE A 38 6.15 13.80 0.06
C PHE A 38 4.88 14.65 0.15
N LEU A 39 3.74 14.17 -0.38
CA LEU A 39 2.47 14.89 -0.31
C LEU A 39 2.04 15.14 1.15
N VAL A 40 2.15 14.14 2.01
CA VAL A 40 1.69 14.23 3.41
C VAL A 40 2.60 15.13 4.25
N VAL A 41 3.92 15.05 4.07
CA VAL A 41 4.90 15.76 4.91
C VAL A 41 5.23 17.16 4.38
N LEU A 42 5.42 17.32 3.06
CA LEU A 42 5.81 18.60 2.46
C LEU A 42 4.60 19.44 2.03
N GLY A 43 3.45 18.82 1.76
CA GLY A 43 2.21 19.55 1.48
C GLY A 43 1.84 20.62 2.53
N PRO A 44 1.86 20.34 3.85
CA PRO A 44 1.63 21.36 4.88
C PRO A 44 2.70 22.47 4.86
N LEU A 45 3.96 22.12 4.59
CA LEU A 45 5.06 23.08 4.56
C LEU A 45 4.88 24.06 3.39
N ILE A 46 4.63 23.54 2.19
CA ILE A 46 4.38 24.33 0.97
C ILE A 46 3.17 25.23 1.17
N TRP A 47 2.08 24.70 1.74
CA TRP A 47 0.88 25.49 2.03
C TRP A 47 1.15 26.61 3.03
N ALA A 48 1.83 26.32 4.14
CA ALA A 48 2.21 27.32 5.12
C ALA A 48 3.10 28.42 4.52
N THR A 49 3.98 28.06 3.59
CA THR A 49 4.81 29.04 2.87
C THR A 49 3.95 29.88 1.91
N ALA A 50 3.04 29.27 1.17
CA ALA A 50 2.15 29.96 0.25
C ALA A 50 1.23 30.97 0.96
N VAL A 51 0.64 30.58 2.09
CA VAL A 51 -0.20 31.48 2.92
C VAL A 51 0.61 32.65 3.48
N ARG A 52 1.90 32.45 3.76
CA ARG A 52 2.80 33.53 4.22
C ARG A 52 3.05 34.60 3.14
N PHE A 53 3.14 34.22 1.87
CA PHE A 53 3.30 35.16 0.75
C PHE A 53 1.97 35.71 0.21
N LEU A 54 0.89 34.94 0.34
CA LEU A 54 -0.45 35.24 -0.20
C LEU A 54 -1.51 34.99 0.90
N PRO A 55 -1.70 35.94 1.83
CA PRO A 55 -2.56 35.75 3.02
C PRO A 55 -4.03 35.47 2.70
N TRP A 56 -4.50 35.92 1.55
CA TRP A 56 -5.87 35.68 1.06
C TRP A 56 -6.17 34.20 0.77
N LEU A 57 -5.14 33.34 0.72
CA LEU A 57 -5.30 31.89 0.58
C LEU A 57 -5.68 31.19 1.90
N ALA A 58 -5.51 31.84 3.05
CA ALA A 58 -5.77 31.24 4.37
C ALA A 58 -7.16 30.59 4.53
N PRO A 59 -8.28 31.16 4.03
CA PRO A 59 -9.61 30.55 4.14
C PRO A 59 -9.74 29.23 3.38
N PHE A 60 -8.90 28.98 2.37
CA PHE A 60 -8.96 27.78 1.53
C PHE A 60 -8.20 26.58 2.13
N GLY A 61 -7.65 26.70 3.35
CA GLY A 61 -6.85 25.64 3.98
C GLY A 61 -7.57 24.30 4.09
N TRP A 62 -8.88 24.31 4.34
CA TRP A 62 -9.70 23.09 4.39
C TRP A 62 -9.82 22.38 3.04
N ILE A 63 -9.94 23.13 1.95
CA ILE A 63 -10.02 22.59 0.58
C ILE A 63 -8.68 21.97 0.20
N VAL A 64 -7.56 22.63 0.53
CA VAL A 64 -6.22 22.12 0.25
C VAL A 64 -5.92 20.87 1.08
N LEU A 65 -6.35 20.83 2.35
CA LEU A 65 -6.27 19.63 3.17
C LEU A 65 -7.05 18.47 2.55
N PHE A 66 -8.30 18.71 2.13
CA PHE A 66 -9.15 17.71 1.52
C PHE A 66 -8.56 17.16 0.22
N ILE A 67 -8.14 18.05 -0.70
CA ILE A 67 -7.52 17.66 -1.98
C ILE A 67 -6.26 16.85 -1.73
N ARG A 68 -5.43 17.24 -0.76
CA ARG A 68 -4.18 16.52 -0.43
C ARG A 68 -4.45 15.12 0.10
N VAL A 69 -5.39 14.98 1.03
CA VAL A 69 -5.75 13.67 1.59
C VAL A 69 -6.40 12.79 0.52
N ALA A 70 -7.28 13.36 -0.30
CA ALA A 70 -7.91 12.66 -1.43
C ALA A 70 -6.89 12.25 -2.49
N ALA A 71 -5.90 13.09 -2.82
CA ALA A 71 -4.84 12.74 -3.76
C ALA A 71 -3.94 11.64 -3.22
N ALA A 72 -3.55 11.70 -1.94
CA ALA A 72 -2.74 10.67 -1.30
C ALA A 72 -3.48 9.32 -1.26
N SER A 73 -4.77 9.32 -0.90
CA SER A 73 -5.58 8.10 -0.91
C SER A 73 -5.77 7.55 -2.33
N LEU A 74 -5.98 8.41 -3.33
CA LEU A 74 -6.07 8.02 -4.73
C LEU A 74 -4.79 7.34 -5.23
N VAL A 75 -3.62 7.90 -4.92
CA VAL A 75 -2.32 7.30 -5.29
C VAL A 75 -2.18 5.89 -4.70
N ILE A 76 -2.55 5.71 -3.44
CA ILE A 76 -2.51 4.39 -2.78
C ILE A 76 -3.49 3.43 -3.45
N VAL A 77 -4.72 3.85 -3.73
CA VAL A 77 -5.74 3.02 -4.39
C VAL A 77 -5.29 2.61 -5.80
N ILE A 78 -4.69 3.51 -6.57
CA ILE A 78 -4.15 3.22 -7.90
C ILE A 78 -3.00 2.22 -7.78
N ALA A 79 -2.06 2.43 -6.86
CA ALA A 79 -0.95 1.51 -6.65
C ALA A 79 -1.43 0.10 -6.28
N LEU A 80 -2.40 0.00 -5.36
CA LEU A 80 -3.03 -1.26 -4.98
C LEU A 80 -3.75 -1.93 -6.15
N THR A 81 -4.51 -1.16 -6.92
CA THR A 81 -5.20 -1.65 -8.11
C THR A 81 -4.21 -2.25 -9.11
N VAL A 82 -3.12 -1.55 -9.39
CA VAL A 82 -2.09 -2.01 -10.32
C VAL A 82 -1.47 -3.30 -9.80
N VAL A 83 -1.12 -3.36 -8.52
CA VAL A 83 -0.56 -4.57 -7.91
C VAL A 83 -1.54 -5.74 -8.07
N TYR A 84 -2.79 -5.58 -7.68
CA TYR A 84 -3.75 -6.69 -7.69
C TYR A 84 -4.22 -7.11 -9.09
N LEU A 85 -4.23 -6.20 -10.06
CA LEU A 85 -4.65 -6.48 -11.43
C LEU A 85 -3.52 -7.10 -12.28
N PHE A 86 -2.28 -6.68 -12.04
CA PHE A 86 -1.14 -7.06 -12.89
C PHE A 86 -0.19 -8.10 -12.25
N LEU A 87 -0.22 -8.34 -10.92
CA LEU A 87 0.59 -9.42 -10.31
C LEU A 87 0.14 -10.86 -10.65
N PRO A 88 -1.17 -11.21 -10.62
CA PRO A 88 -1.58 -12.57 -10.88
C PRO A 88 -1.53 -12.86 -12.39
N ALA A 89 -0.95 -14.00 -12.76
CA ALA A 89 -0.95 -14.48 -14.13
C ALA A 89 -2.40 -14.78 -14.59
N GLY A 90 -2.94 -13.94 -15.47
CA GLY A 90 -4.28 -14.08 -16.04
C GLY A 90 -4.96 -12.74 -16.33
N ARG A 91 -6.02 -12.74 -17.14
CA ARG A 91 -6.85 -11.55 -17.37
C ARG A 91 -8.02 -11.57 -16.39
N ARG A 92 -8.10 -10.58 -15.49
CA ARG A 92 -9.25 -10.40 -14.58
C ARG A 92 -9.91 -9.06 -14.80
N ARG A 93 -11.22 -8.98 -14.57
CA ARG A 93 -11.94 -7.71 -14.60
C ARG A 93 -11.71 -6.99 -13.28
N PHE A 94 -11.59 -5.67 -13.33
CA PHE A 94 -11.40 -4.81 -12.15
C PHE A 94 -12.42 -5.12 -11.02
N LEU A 95 -13.67 -5.38 -11.38
CA LEU A 95 -14.76 -5.76 -10.46
C LEU A 95 -14.48 -7.04 -9.65
N ASP A 96 -13.73 -7.99 -10.22
CA ASP A 96 -13.46 -9.29 -9.57
C ASP A 96 -12.38 -9.19 -8.48
N VAL A 97 -11.68 -8.06 -8.46
CA VAL A 97 -10.50 -7.81 -7.64
C VAL A 97 -10.80 -6.82 -6.50
N LEU A 98 -11.86 -6.02 -6.66
CA LEU A 98 -12.37 -5.07 -5.67
C LEU A 98 -12.53 -5.62 -4.25
N PRO A 99 -13.14 -6.81 -4.01
CA PRO A 99 -13.35 -7.26 -2.63
C PRO A 99 -12.05 -7.46 -1.86
N GLY A 100 -11.03 -8.03 -2.50
CA GLY A 100 -9.68 -8.18 -1.93
C GLY A 100 -8.99 -6.84 -1.72
N ILE A 101 -9.12 -5.87 -2.66
CA ILE A 101 -8.58 -4.52 -2.48
C ILE A 101 -9.20 -3.85 -1.24
N VAL A 102 -10.51 -3.95 -1.06
CA VAL A 102 -11.22 -3.37 0.09
C VAL A 102 -10.77 -4.02 1.39
N VAL A 103 -10.70 -5.35 1.46
CA VAL A 103 -10.24 -6.07 2.66
C VAL A 103 -8.79 -5.73 2.99
N THR A 104 -7.92 -5.70 1.99
CA THR A 104 -6.52 -5.31 2.17
C THR A 104 -6.38 -3.88 2.65
N LEU A 105 -7.14 -2.93 2.10
CA LEU A 105 -7.16 -1.54 2.57
C LEU A 105 -7.61 -1.45 4.03
N VAL A 106 -8.72 -2.10 4.39
CA VAL A 106 -9.27 -2.07 5.75
C VAL A 106 -8.30 -2.66 6.75
N LEU A 107 -7.78 -3.87 6.47
CA LEU A 107 -6.81 -4.54 7.34
C LEU A 107 -5.49 -3.76 7.41
N TRP A 108 -5.06 -3.14 6.32
CA TRP A 108 -3.84 -2.34 6.31
C TRP A 108 -3.99 -1.03 7.10
N LEU A 109 -5.15 -0.39 7.04
CA LEU A 109 -5.45 0.79 7.87
C LEU A 109 -5.53 0.43 9.36
N ILE A 110 -6.23 -0.65 9.72
CA ILE A 110 -6.31 -1.14 11.10
C ILE A 110 -4.92 -1.57 11.60
N GLY A 111 -4.20 -2.35 10.79
CA GLY A 111 -2.85 -2.79 11.10
C GLY A 111 -1.89 -1.61 11.25
N GLY A 112 -1.97 -0.62 10.36
CA GLY A 112 -1.16 0.59 10.40
C GLY A 112 -1.43 1.45 11.64
N THR A 113 -2.69 1.62 12.06
CA THR A 113 -3.02 2.36 13.29
C THR A 113 -2.54 1.61 14.53
N LEU A 114 -2.78 0.30 14.62
CA LEU A 114 -2.29 -0.54 15.73
C LEU A 114 -0.76 -0.58 15.78
N PHE A 115 -0.10 -0.67 14.64
CA PHE A 115 1.35 -0.66 14.55
C PHE A 115 1.92 0.70 14.96
N GLY A 116 1.28 1.79 14.54
CA GLY A 116 1.65 3.15 14.95
C GLY A 116 1.52 3.39 16.45
N THR A 117 0.43 2.92 17.07
CA THR A 117 0.25 3.03 18.53
C THR A 117 1.23 2.15 19.30
N TYR A 118 1.52 0.94 18.80
CA TYR A 118 2.58 0.09 19.35
C TYR A 118 3.96 0.77 19.28
N LEU A 119 4.28 1.43 18.17
CA LEU A 119 5.54 2.13 17.99
C LEU A 119 5.69 3.30 18.98
N ALA A 120 4.61 4.07 19.17
CA ALA A 120 4.57 5.21 20.07
C ALA A 120 4.70 4.82 21.55
N SER A 121 4.22 3.63 21.94
CA SER A 121 4.21 3.18 23.33
C SER A 121 5.43 2.34 23.72
N PHE A 122 5.84 1.39 22.87
CA PHE A 122 6.88 0.41 23.22
C PHE A 122 8.17 0.56 22.41
N ALA A 123 8.06 0.91 21.13
CA ALA A 123 9.25 0.91 20.27
C ALA A 123 10.18 2.10 20.55
N GLN A 124 9.71 3.24 21.07
CA GLN A 124 10.60 4.35 21.42
C GLN A 124 11.65 3.96 22.47
N ASN A 125 11.25 3.21 23.51
CA ASN A 125 12.20 2.68 24.51
C ASN A 125 13.14 1.62 23.91
N TYR A 126 12.64 0.77 23.02
CA TYR A 126 13.44 -0.26 22.36
C TYR A 126 14.46 0.33 21.36
N VAL A 127 14.08 1.37 20.63
CA VAL A 127 14.94 2.12 19.70
C VAL A 127 16.06 2.84 20.44
N ASN A 128 15.79 3.39 21.63
CA ASN A 128 16.82 4.03 22.45
C ASN A 128 17.88 3.03 22.95
N THR A 129 17.50 1.78 23.22
CA THR A 129 18.41 0.75 23.75
C THR A 129 19.19 0.02 22.65
N TYR A 130 18.54 -0.32 21.53
CA TYR A 130 19.10 -1.15 20.46
C TYR A 130 19.48 -0.37 19.20
N ALA A 131 19.31 0.96 19.21
CA ALA A 131 19.66 1.88 18.14
C ALA A 131 19.19 1.37 16.76
N GLY A 132 20.07 1.39 15.74
CA GLY A 132 19.70 1.07 14.35
C GLY A 132 19.12 -0.33 14.12
N LEU A 133 19.41 -1.32 14.98
CA LEU A 133 18.84 -2.67 14.86
C LEU A 133 17.32 -2.68 15.11
N ALA A 134 16.85 -1.81 16.02
CA ALA A 134 15.42 -1.67 16.30
C ALA A 134 14.67 -1.16 15.07
N SER A 135 15.22 -0.18 14.35
CA SER A 135 14.61 0.39 13.15
C SER A 135 14.45 -0.64 12.04
N VAL A 136 15.46 -1.48 11.83
CA VAL A 136 15.41 -2.58 10.83
C VAL A 136 14.35 -3.60 11.22
N MET A 137 14.29 -4.01 12.48
CA MET A 137 13.30 -4.98 12.95
C MET A 137 11.87 -4.44 12.83
N VAL A 138 11.64 -3.18 13.19
CA VAL A 138 10.35 -2.50 13.00
C VAL A 138 9.95 -2.54 11.52
N ALA A 139 10.86 -2.19 10.61
CA ALA A 139 10.60 -2.24 9.18
C ALA A 139 10.28 -3.66 8.69
N LEU A 140 11.02 -4.67 9.15
CA LEU A 140 10.79 -6.07 8.78
C LEU A 140 9.43 -6.57 9.25
N VAL A 141 9.05 -6.29 10.50
CA VAL A 141 7.73 -6.66 11.03
C VAL A 141 6.63 -5.92 10.26
N PHE A 142 6.83 -4.63 9.97
CA PHE A 142 5.90 -3.83 9.17
C PHE A 142 5.68 -4.45 7.78
N LEU A 143 6.78 -4.78 7.09
CA LEU A 143 6.73 -5.39 5.76
C LEU A 143 6.11 -6.79 5.80
N TYR A 144 6.40 -7.59 6.83
CA TYR A 144 5.85 -8.93 6.99
C TYR A 144 4.33 -8.92 7.14
N TYR A 145 3.79 -8.13 8.08
CA TYR A 145 2.32 -8.09 8.27
C TYR A 145 1.64 -7.49 7.03
N SER A 146 2.26 -6.46 6.41
CA SER A 146 1.74 -5.89 5.17
C SER A 146 1.65 -6.97 4.09
N ALA A 147 2.74 -7.71 3.84
CA ALA A 147 2.75 -8.81 2.88
C ALA A 147 1.68 -9.87 3.18
N ALA A 148 1.48 -10.23 4.45
CA ALA A 148 0.44 -11.18 4.86
C ALA A 148 -0.97 -10.68 4.51
N ILE A 149 -1.29 -9.42 4.77
CA ILE A 149 -2.57 -8.79 4.40
C ILE A 149 -2.78 -8.81 2.89
N PHE A 150 -1.74 -8.50 2.11
CA PHE A 150 -1.81 -8.52 0.65
C PHE A 150 -2.08 -9.94 0.11
N VAL A 151 -1.38 -10.95 0.62
CA VAL A 151 -1.61 -12.35 0.23
C VAL A 151 -3.03 -12.78 0.61
N PHE A 152 -3.49 -12.42 1.80
CA PHE A 152 -4.84 -12.72 2.27
C PHE A 152 -5.94 -12.11 1.37
N GLY A 153 -5.81 -10.85 0.97
CA GLY A 153 -6.75 -10.24 0.01
C GLY A 153 -6.74 -10.94 -1.36
N GLY A 154 -5.59 -11.47 -1.78
CA GLY A 154 -5.46 -12.26 -3.01
C GLY A 154 -6.18 -13.61 -2.92
N GLU A 155 -6.00 -14.33 -1.81
CA GLU A 155 -6.70 -15.58 -1.49
C GLU A 155 -8.22 -15.38 -1.40
N LEU A 156 -8.67 -14.29 -0.78
CA LEU A 156 -10.09 -13.95 -0.73
C LEU A 156 -10.68 -13.78 -2.13
N ASN A 157 -10.02 -13.01 -2.98
CA ASN A 157 -10.43 -12.87 -4.37
C ASN A 157 -10.45 -14.21 -5.10
N ALA A 158 -9.48 -15.10 -4.84
CA ALA A 158 -9.45 -16.46 -5.40
C ALA A 158 -10.62 -17.32 -4.93
N ALA A 159 -10.96 -17.25 -3.64
CA ALA A 159 -12.09 -17.96 -3.06
C ALA A 159 -13.44 -17.48 -3.63
N ILE A 160 -13.63 -16.16 -3.76
CA ILE A 160 -14.83 -15.57 -4.38
C ILE A 160 -14.94 -15.97 -5.85
N TRP A 161 -13.83 -15.94 -6.58
CA TRP A 161 -13.79 -16.33 -7.99
C TRP A 161 -14.15 -17.81 -8.19
N ARG A 162 -13.68 -18.69 -7.30
CA ARG A 162 -14.06 -20.12 -7.24
C ARG A 162 -15.54 -20.30 -6.92
N ALA A 163 -16.05 -19.60 -5.91
CA ALA A 163 -17.47 -19.68 -5.51
C ALA A 163 -18.44 -19.24 -6.62
N ASN A 164 -18.03 -18.31 -7.48
CA ASN A 164 -18.82 -17.83 -8.62
C ASN A 164 -18.73 -18.73 -9.87
N GLY A 165 -18.10 -19.90 -9.81
CA GLY A 165 -18.11 -20.90 -10.89
C GLY A 165 -17.38 -20.49 -12.18
N ARG A 166 -16.45 -19.52 -12.13
CA ARG A 166 -15.76 -18.97 -13.31
C ARG A 166 -14.55 -19.78 -13.79
N ILE A 167 -14.58 -21.10 -13.60
CA ILE A 167 -13.46 -21.99 -13.93
C ILE A 167 -13.26 -22.06 -15.45
N VAL A 168 -12.05 -21.69 -15.90
CA VAL A 168 -11.34 -22.31 -17.04
C VAL A 168 -9.91 -22.53 -16.58
#